data_AF-A0A3S0VSF6-F1
#
_entry.id   AF-A0A3S0VSF6-F1
#
_cell.length_a   1.000
_cell.length_b   1.000
_cell.length_c   1.000
_cell.angle_alpha   90.00
_cell.angle_beta   90.00
_cell.angle_gamma   90.00
#
_symmetry.space_group_name_H-M   'P 1'
#
loop_
_entity.id
_entity.type
_entity.pdbx_description
1 polymer ?
#
loop_
_entity_poly.entity_id
_entity_poly.type
_entity_poly.pdbx_seq_one_letter_code
_entity_poly.pdbx_strand_id
1 'polypeptide(L)'
;MIKQLNILMNKIKNPFAMLSGAFWFTIENYRKRYPHVLLGEKSSGTHVNCEETILLYRIVGKRYIFESSASEICNSKELISKFHPLDVRVISFIAGIEQILKTKPEESLKKFESLKESIFSKCSNRSPNLHHIDP
;
A
#
# COMPACT_ATOMS: atom_id res chain seq x y z
N MET A 1 -47.80 -5.46 5.12
CA MET A 1 -46.35 -5.57 4.87
C MET A 1 -45.53 -4.45 5.51
N ILE A 2 -45.89 -3.16 5.36
CA ILE A 2 -45.10 -2.01 5.86
C ILE A 2 -44.90 -2.03 7.40
N LYS A 3 -45.89 -2.52 8.18
CA LYS A 3 -45.77 -2.62 9.65
C LYS A 3 -44.71 -3.62 10.13
N GLN A 4 -44.45 -4.71 9.39
CA GLN A 4 -43.42 -5.69 9.80
C GLN A 4 -42.00 -5.19 9.50
N LEU A 5 -41.83 -4.40 8.45
CA LEU A 5 -40.54 -3.79 8.11
C LEU A 5 -40.10 -2.77 9.19
N ASN A 6 -41.02 -1.97 9.71
CA ASN A 6 -40.72 -1.01 10.79
C ASN A 6 -40.39 -1.70 12.12
N ILE A 7 -40.98 -2.87 12.41
CA ILE A 7 -40.65 -3.66 13.61
C ILE A 7 -39.25 -4.28 13.48
N LEU A 8 -38.87 -4.70 12.26
CA LEU A 8 -37.53 -5.23 11.99
C LEU A 8 -36.46 -4.14 12.09
N MET A 9 -36.73 -2.95 11.52
CA MET A 9 -35.85 -1.78 11.57
C MET A 9 -35.65 -1.26 13.01
N ASN A 10 -36.68 -1.30 13.85
CA ASN A 10 -36.58 -0.88 15.27
C ASN A 10 -35.85 -1.90 16.18
N LYS A 11 -35.67 -3.16 15.75
CA LYS A 11 -34.89 -4.15 16.51
C LYS A 11 -33.37 -4.04 16.27
N ILE A 12 -32.95 -3.43 15.17
CA ILE A 12 -31.54 -3.24 14.85
C ILE A 12 -31.10 -1.90 15.44
N LYS A 13 -30.85 -1.87 16.75
CA LYS A 13 -30.52 -0.64 17.49
C LYS A 13 -29.30 0.11 16.95
N ASN A 14 -28.40 -0.53 16.20
CA ASN A 14 -27.36 0.16 15.44
C ASN A 14 -26.72 -0.77 14.39
N PRO A 15 -27.17 -0.79 13.12
CA PRO A 15 -26.57 -1.65 12.09
C PRO A 15 -25.09 -1.33 11.86
N PHE A 16 -24.68 -0.07 12.09
CA PHE A 16 -23.30 0.37 11.98
C PHE A 16 -22.40 -0.20 13.10
N ALA A 17 -22.95 -0.53 14.29
CA ALA A 17 -22.17 -1.15 15.35
C ALA A 17 -21.86 -2.64 15.07
N MET A 18 -22.76 -3.35 14.37
CA MET A 18 -22.52 -4.72 13.91
C MET A 18 -21.52 -4.76 12.75
N LEU A 19 -21.65 -3.81 11.81
CA LEU A 19 -20.71 -3.66 10.71
C LEU A 19 -19.32 -3.22 11.19
N SER A 20 -19.24 -2.34 12.19
CA SER A 20 -17.95 -1.90 12.73
C SER A 20 -17.21 -3.04 13.42
N GLY A 21 -17.88 -3.86 14.24
CA GLY A 21 -17.24 -5.01 14.90
C GLY A 21 -16.66 -6.04 13.92
N ALA A 22 -17.43 -6.41 12.89
CA ALA A 22 -16.96 -7.34 11.84
C ALA A 22 -15.83 -6.73 10.99
N PHE A 23 -15.91 -5.43 10.69
CA PHE A 23 -14.89 -4.69 9.95
C PHE A 23 -13.56 -4.60 10.72
N TRP A 24 -13.61 -4.29 12.01
CA TRP A 24 -12.44 -4.24 12.89
C TRP A 24 -11.76 -5.62 13.04
N PHE A 25 -12.54 -6.68 13.23
CA PHE A 25 -12.01 -8.06 13.29
C PHE A 25 -11.29 -8.46 12.00
N THR A 26 -11.80 -7.99 10.86
CA THR A 26 -11.19 -8.25 9.54
C THR A 26 -9.86 -7.51 9.40
N ILE A 27 -9.81 -6.23 9.79
CA ILE A 27 -8.58 -5.42 9.76
C ILE A 27 -7.49 -6.00 10.66
N GLU A 28 -7.85 -6.46 11.86
CA GLU A 28 -6.88 -6.97 12.83
C GLU A 28 -6.29 -8.33 12.41
N ASN A 29 -7.11 -9.22 11.85
CA ASN A 29 -6.62 -10.45 11.23
C ASN A 29 -5.75 -10.18 10.00
N TYR A 30 -6.10 -9.17 9.20
CA TYR A 30 -5.27 -8.73 8.07
C TYR A 30 -3.89 -8.24 8.52
N ARG A 31 -3.83 -7.43 9.59
CA ARG A 31 -2.57 -6.92 10.17
C ARG A 31 -1.71 -8.04 10.78
N LYS A 32 -2.33 -9.09 11.33
CA LYS A 32 -1.61 -10.27 11.82
C LYS A 32 -0.99 -11.11 10.70
N ARG A 33 -1.66 -11.18 9.54
CA ARG A 33 -1.21 -11.97 8.40
C ARG A 33 -0.07 -11.30 7.62
N TYR A 34 -0.12 -9.97 7.51
CA TYR A 34 0.87 -9.16 6.81
C TYR A 34 1.46 -8.13 7.76
N PRO A 35 2.44 -8.53 8.58
CA PRO A 35 2.97 -7.66 9.62
C PRO A 35 3.81 -6.52 9.06
N HIS A 36 4.19 -6.53 7.78
CA HIS A 36 5.01 -5.49 7.16
C HIS A 36 4.13 -4.56 6.33
N VAL A 37 4.34 -3.26 6.51
CA VAL A 37 3.61 -2.20 5.81
C VAL A 37 4.62 -1.32 5.09
N LEU A 38 4.44 -1.18 3.77
CA LEU A 38 5.21 -0.24 2.97
C LEU A 38 4.82 1.20 3.33
N LEU A 39 5.82 2.03 3.63
CA LEU A 39 5.62 3.43 4.01
C LEU A 39 5.91 4.39 2.85
N GLY A 40 6.84 4.02 1.97
CA GLY A 40 7.21 4.84 0.81
C GLY A 40 8.55 4.43 0.23
N GLU A 41 9.09 5.32 -0.58
CA GLU A 41 10.41 5.18 -1.21
C GLU A 41 11.27 6.40 -0.91
N LYS A 42 12.59 6.20 -0.92
CA LYS A 42 13.61 7.24 -0.90
C LYS A 42 14.51 7.03 -2.10
N SER A 43 14.75 8.09 -2.86
CA SER A 43 15.76 8.07 -3.90
C SER A 43 17.15 7.99 -3.25
N SER A 44 17.93 6.99 -3.64
CA SER A 44 19.34 6.93 -3.27
C SER A 44 20.06 7.97 -4.13
N GLY A 45 20.23 9.19 -3.60
CA GLY A 45 20.87 10.31 -4.31
C GLY A 45 22.39 10.16 -4.50
N THR A 46 22.92 8.95 -4.62
CA THR A 46 24.35 8.69 -4.71
C THR A 46 24.59 7.34 -5.36
N HIS A 47 24.70 7.29 -6.68
CA HIS A 47 25.77 6.59 -7.41
C HIS A 47 25.50 6.68 -8.92
N VAL A 48 26.58 6.93 -9.66
CA VAL A 48 26.64 7.38 -11.08
C VAL A 48 26.15 6.33 -12.09
N ASN A 49 25.56 5.19 -11.68
CA ASN A 49 25.01 4.20 -12.59
C ASN A 49 23.88 3.38 -11.91
N CYS A 50 22.64 3.63 -12.34
CA CYS A 50 21.38 3.02 -11.87
C CYS A 50 21.05 3.24 -10.39
N GLU A 51 20.23 4.26 -10.13
CA GLU A 51 19.64 4.52 -8.81
C GLU A 51 18.81 3.31 -8.37
N GLU A 52 19.29 2.60 -7.35
CA GLU A 52 18.53 1.58 -6.66
C GLU A 52 17.54 2.28 -5.70
N THR A 53 16.26 1.95 -5.81
CA THR A 53 15.19 2.56 -5.02
C THR A 53 15.17 1.93 -3.64
N ILE A 54 15.38 2.76 -2.61
CA ILE A 54 15.30 2.32 -1.23
C ILE A 54 13.85 2.41 -0.78
N LEU A 55 13.29 1.28 -0.37
CA LEU A 55 11.94 1.19 0.16
C LEU A 55 11.95 1.29 1.68
N LEU A 56 11.08 2.14 2.20
CA LEU A 56 10.86 2.33 3.63
C LEU A 56 9.67 1.48 4.04
N TYR A 57 9.83 0.63 5.04
CA TYR A 57 8.74 -0.17 5.58
C TYR A 57 8.84 -0.30 7.10
N ARG A 58 7.73 -0.69 7.74
CA ARG A 58 7.72 -0.96 9.18
C ARG A 58 6.97 -2.23 9.49
N ILE A 59 7.25 -2.78 10.67
CA ILE A 59 6.46 -3.84 11.26
C ILE A 59 5.31 -3.20 12.05
N VAL A 60 4.08 -3.67 11.85
CA VAL A 60 2.89 -3.20 12.59
C VAL A 60 3.13 -3.34 14.10
N GLY A 61 2.92 -2.25 14.84
CA GLY A 61 3.16 -2.21 16.28
C GLY A 61 4.62 -1.92 16.68
N LYS A 62 5.53 -1.78 15.72
CA LYS A 62 6.91 -1.30 15.96
C LYS A 62 7.06 0.14 15.48
N ARG A 63 7.92 0.89 16.17
CA ARG A 63 8.26 2.28 15.81
C ARG A 63 9.44 2.39 14.84
N TYR A 64 10.24 1.33 14.72
CA TYR A 64 11.40 1.30 13.86
C TYR A 64 11.00 1.23 12.38
N ILE A 65 11.69 2.00 11.54
CA ILE A 65 11.56 1.99 10.08
C ILE A 65 12.76 1.24 9.52
N PHE A 66 12.47 0.26 8.67
CA PHE A 66 13.45 -0.51 7.94
C PHE A 66 13.62 0.09 6.54
N GLU A 67 14.85 0.02 6.04
CA GLU A 67 15.22 0.43 4.69
C GLU A 67 15.81 -0.79 3.99
N SER A 68 15.33 -1.10 2.79
CA SER A 68 15.90 -2.16 1.94
C SER A 68 15.60 -1.85 0.49
N SER A 69 16.39 -2.36 -0.44
CA SER A 69 16.08 -2.13 -1.85
C SER A 69 14.86 -2.93 -2.30
N ALA A 70 14.17 -2.45 -3.34
CA ALA A 70 13.04 -3.17 -3.93
C ALA A 70 13.48 -4.58 -4.42
N SER A 71 14.69 -4.66 -4.97
CA SER A 71 15.33 -5.89 -5.43
C SER A 71 15.61 -6.86 -4.27
N GLU A 72 16.17 -6.40 -3.15
CA GLU A 72 16.41 -7.22 -1.96
C GLU A 72 15.12 -7.81 -1.39
N ILE A 73 14.07 -6.99 -1.30
CA ILE A 73 12.77 -7.44 -0.79
C ILE A 73 12.17 -8.50 -1.72
N CYS A 74 12.22 -8.29 -3.04
CA CYS A 74 11.71 -9.24 -4.04
C CYS A 74 12.44 -10.59 -4.03
N ASN A 75 13.76 -10.56 -3.85
CA ASN A 75 14.57 -11.77 -3.86
C ASN A 75 14.40 -12.62 -2.58
N SER A 76 13.94 -12.01 -1.48
CA SER A 76 13.67 -12.71 -0.24
C SER A 76 12.22 -13.20 -0.14
N LYS A 77 12.00 -14.50 -0.41
CA LYS A 77 10.69 -15.17 -0.26
C LYS A 77 10.09 -14.98 1.13
N GLU A 78 10.91 -15.02 2.16
CA GLU A 78 10.47 -14.85 3.55
C GLU A 78 10.06 -13.41 3.85
N LEU A 79 10.73 -12.42 3.28
CA LEU A 79 10.44 -11.02 3.53
C LEU A 79 9.20 -10.59 2.74
N ILE A 80 9.14 -10.88 1.43
CA ILE A 80 8.03 -10.46 0.57
C ILE A 80 6.68 -11.09 0.97
N SER A 81 6.69 -12.30 1.52
CA SER A 81 5.47 -12.97 2.01
C SER A 81 4.86 -12.32 3.26
N LYS A 82 5.62 -11.45 3.96
CA LYS A 82 5.14 -10.69 5.12
C LYS A 82 4.45 -9.38 4.75
N PHE A 83 4.50 -8.98 3.47
CA PHE A 83 3.82 -7.79 2.97
C PHE A 83 2.43 -8.11 2.43
N HIS A 84 1.55 -7.12 2.48
CA HIS A 84 0.23 -7.24 1.88
C HIS A 84 0.35 -7.38 0.35
N PRO A 85 -0.49 -8.17 -0.33
CA PRO A 85 -0.40 -8.36 -1.79
C PRO A 85 -0.43 -7.07 -2.62
N LEU A 86 -1.07 -6.01 -2.13
CA LEU A 86 -1.03 -4.69 -2.78
C LEU A 86 0.35 -4.04 -2.68
N ASP A 87 1.01 -4.13 -1.54
CA ASP A 87 2.36 -3.61 -1.33
C ASP A 87 3.36 -4.43 -2.16
N VAL A 88 3.21 -5.77 -2.17
CA VAL A 88 4.00 -6.67 -3.02
C VAL A 88 3.94 -6.25 -4.49
N ARG A 89 2.76 -5.89 -4.99
CA ARG A 89 2.61 -5.41 -6.38
C ARG A 89 3.44 -4.15 -6.63
N VAL A 90 3.47 -3.20 -5.70
CA VAL A 90 4.29 -1.97 -5.81
C VAL A 90 5.77 -2.32 -5.77
N ILE A 91 6.19 -3.11 -4.79
CA ILE A 91 7.58 -3.54 -4.61
C ILE A 91 8.10 -4.25 -5.86
N SER A 92 7.35 -5.24 -6.38
CA SER A 92 7.72 -5.98 -7.58
C SER A 92 7.72 -5.13 -8.85
N PHE A 93 6.81 -4.15 -8.95
CA PHE A 93 6.82 -3.21 -10.06
C PHE A 93 8.11 -2.37 -10.05
N ILE A 94 8.49 -1.81 -8.90
CA ILE A 94 9.72 -1.01 -8.77
C ILE A 94 10.95 -1.86 -9.09
N ALA A 95 11.08 -3.05 -8.50
CA ALA A 95 12.19 -3.96 -8.78
C ALA A 95 12.28 -4.37 -10.26
N GLY A 96 11.13 -4.62 -10.90
CA GLY A 96 11.06 -4.95 -12.33
C GLY A 96 11.53 -3.80 -13.21
N ILE A 97 11.14 -2.57 -12.87
CA ILE A 97 11.63 -1.37 -13.58
C ILE A 97 13.15 -1.23 -13.41
N GLU A 98 13.67 -1.34 -12.18
CA GLU A 98 15.11 -1.23 -11.92
C GLU A 98 15.90 -2.19 -12.81
N GLN A 99 15.41 -3.42 -12.98
CA GLN A 99 16.01 -4.42 -13.83
C GLN A 99 15.95 -4.06 -15.33
N ILE A 100 14.84 -3.47 -15.79
CA ILE A 100 14.71 -2.98 -17.17
C ILE A 100 15.67 -1.81 -17.44
N LEU A 101 15.75 -0.85 -16.51
CA LEU A 101 16.65 0.31 -16.64
C LEU A 101 18.13 -0.13 -16.65
N LYS A 102 18.50 -1.14 -15.84
CA LYS A 102 19.84 -1.73 -15.85
C LYS A 102 20.21 -2.40 -17.18
N THR A 103 19.22 -2.92 -17.93
CA THR A 103 19.46 -3.68 -19.17
C THR A 103 19.34 -2.84 -20.44
N LYS A 104 18.54 -1.76 -20.44
CA LYS A 104 18.32 -0.84 -21.57
C LYS A 104 18.11 0.61 -21.11
N PRO A 105 19.19 1.34 -20.76
CA PRO A 105 19.08 2.63 -20.06
C PRO A 105 18.44 3.76 -20.88
N GLU A 106 18.69 3.86 -22.19
CA GLU A 106 18.31 5.05 -22.98
C GLU A 106 16.84 5.08 -23.46
N GLU A 107 16.27 3.94 -23.89
CA GLU A 107 14.87 3.87 -24.36
C GLU A 107 13.85 3.72 -23.21
N SER A 108 14.28 3.21 -22.05
CA SER A 108 13.37 2.77 -20.98
C SER A 108 13.05 3.87 -19.96
N LEU A 109 13.94 4.85 -19.79
CA LEU A 109 13.80 5.92 -18.79
C LEU A 109 12.58 6.81 -19.07
N LYS A 110 12.39 7.22 -20.32
CA LYS A 110 11.25 8.07 -20.75
C LYS A 110 9.89 7.39 -20.58
N LYS A 111 9.82 6.08 -20.87
CA LYS A 111 8.59 5.30 -20.65
C LYS A 111 8.32 5.09 -19.17
N PHE A 112 9.36 4.97 -18.36
CA PHE A 112 9.23 4.79 -16.92
C PHE A 112 8.67 6.04 -16.23
N GLU A 113 9.20 7.23 -16.51
CA GLU A 113 8.70 8.49 -15.92
C GLU A 113 7.20 8.68 -16.21
N SER A 114 6.78 8.43 -17.45
CA SER A 114 5.36 8.49 -17.86
C SER A 114 4.48 7.47 -17.14
N LEU A 115 4.98 6.25 -16.90
CA LEU A 115 4.23 5.21 -16.19
C LEU A 115 4.13 5.50 -14.68
N LYS A 116 5.20 6.02 -14.09
CA LYS A 116 5.28 6.41 -12.68
C LYS A 116 4.21 7.45 -12.37
N GLU A 117 4.13 8.52 -13.15
CA GLU A 117 3.10 9.57 -12.99
C GLU A 117 1.67 9.02 -13.11
N SER A 118 1.42 8.08 -14.02
CA SER A 118 0.10 7.46 -14.22
C SER A 118 -0.34 6.58 -13.05
N ILE A 119 0.59 5.85 -12.42
CA ILE A 119 0.29 5.00 -11.27
C ILE A 119 0.06 5.85 -10.01
N PHE A 120 0.94 6.82 -9.76
CA PHE A 120 0.85 7.65 -8.55
C PHE A 120 -0.30 8.67 -8.59
N SER A 121 -0.64 9.23 -9.76
CA SER A 121 -1.82 10.11 -9.90
C SER A 121 -3.14 9.39 -9.61
N LYS A 122 -3.24 8.10 -9.98
CA LYS A 122 -4.42 7.27 -9.67
C LYS A 122 -4.51 6.85 -8.20
N CYS A 123 -3.38 6.85 -7.48
CA CYS A 123 -3.34 6.57 -6.05
C CYS A 123 -3.65 7.80 -5.18
N SER A 124 -3.29 9.01 -5.62
CA SER A 124 -3.54 10.27 -4.88
C SER A 124 -5.02 10.65 -4.77
N ASN A 125 -5.85 10.22 -5.73
CA ASN A 125 -7.30 10.45 -5.72
C ASN A 125 -8.09 9.57 -4.73
N ARG A 126 -7.41 8.87 -3.81
CA ARG A 126 -8.04 8.10 -2.73
C ARG A 126 -8.00 8.78 -1.36
N SER A 127 -7.64 10.06 -1.28
CA SER A 127 -8.00 10.85 -0.10
C SER A 127 -9.53 11.03 -0.10
N PRO A 128 -10.27 10.46 0.87
CA PRO A 128 -11.66 10.82 1.03
C PRO A 128 -11.69 12.30 1.42
N ASN A 129 -12.57 13.06 0.75
CA ASN A 129 -12.93 14.41 1.14
C ASN A 129 -13.16 14.47 2.66
N LEU A 130 -12.17 14.97 3.40
CA LEU A 130 -12.40 15.59 4.69
C LEU A 130 -13.10 16.90 4.35
N HIS A 131 -14.43 16.82 4.27
CA HIS A 131 -15.27 18.01 4.25
C HIS A 131 -14.86 18.89 5.43
N HIS A 132 -14.62 20.16 5.10
CA HIS A 132 -14.69 21.30 5.98
C HIS A 132 -15.67 21.04 7.13
N ILE A 133 -15.13 20.91 8.33
CA ILE A 133 -15.85 21.31 9.53
C ILE A 133 -15.44 22.77 9.69
N ASP A 134 -16.25 23.67 9.15
CA ASP A 134 -16.20 25.06 9.57
C ASP A 134 -16.86 25.17 10.96
N PRO A 135 -16.32 26.06 11.83
CA PRO A 135 -16.69 26.18 13.24
C PRO A 135 -18.11 26.71 13.49
#